data_AF-A0A0R1P700-F1
#
_entry.id   AF-A0A0R1P700-F1
#
_cell.length_a   1.000
_cell.length_b   1.000
_cell.length_c   1.000
_cell.angle_alpha   90.00
_cell.angle_beta   90.00
_cell.angle_gamma   90.00
#
_symmetry.space_group_name_H-M   'P 1'
#
loop_
_entity.id
_entity.type
_entity.pdbx_description
1 polymer ?
#
loop_
_entity_poly.entity_id
_entity_poly.type
_entity_poly.pdbx_seq_one_letter_code
_entity_poly.pdbx_strand_id
1 'polypeptide(L)'
;MNIAHRGDNEQGKYAEHSFAAYDRVVCAQVDYLELDLQESADHVLVVSHDNNLSRVFGVDQSIEENTFKKLTNYRNQSGESIHSLEEVFQRYQNNPQVKFMLEPKGNGENAKRIVKLVNKYHLQKRVLFESFSDSALSKLARLAPEIPRTQLAGSYKAIGRSQDFAASFYLVALPIIYVIKTRNTCYGA
;
A
#
# COMPACT_ATOMS: atom_id res chain seq x y z
N MET A 1 2.98 13.85 -10.53
CA MET A 1 2.60 12.51 -10.04
C MET A 1 2.01 12.71 -8.67
N ASN A 2 0.74 12.35 -8.52
CA ASN A 2 -0.03 12.47 -7.29
C ASN A 2 -0.19 11.08 -6.70
N ILE A 3 0.48 10.81 -5.58
CA ILE A 3 0.41 9.53 -4.87
C ILE A 3 -0.43 9.73 -3.62
N ALA A 4 -1.45 8.90 -3.44
CA ALA A 4 -2.22 8.84 -2.20
C ALA A 4 -1.54 7.90 -1.20
N HIS A 5 -0.78 8.49 -0.28
CA HIS A 5 -0.11 7.76 0.80
C HIS A 5 -1.13 7.18 1.78
N ARG A 6 -1.31 5.85 1.76
CA ARG A 6 -2.26 5.10 2.58
C ARG A 6 -3.74 5.48 2.43
N GLY A 7 -4.10 6.15 1.33
CA GLY A 7 -5.42 6.73 1.09
C GLY A 7 -5.57 8.17 1.59
N ASP A 8 -6.79 8.71 1.59
CA ASP A 8 -7.10 10.02 2.19
C ASP A 8 -7.58 9.84 3.64
N ASN A 9 -6.70 10.14 4.60
CA ASN A 9 -7.03 10.08 6.02
C ASN A 9 -7.79 11.31 6.53
N GLU A 10 -8.04 12.35 5.70
CA GLU A 10 -8.72 13.62 6.02
C GLU A 10 -8.47 14.09 7.48
N GLN A 11 -7.19 14.31 7.83
CA GLN A 11 -6.77 14.73 9.18
C GLN A 11 -7.26 13.83 10.33
N GLY A 12 -7.33 12.52 10.08
CA GLY A 12 -7.76 11.53 11.06
C GLY A 12 -9.26 11.25 11.05
N LYS A 13 -10.04 11.76 10.10
CA LYS A 13 -11.45 11.37 9.94
C LYS A 13 -11.61 9.95 9.41
N TYR A 14 -10.73 9.52 8.51
CA TYR A 14 -10.71 8.16 7.99
C TYR A 14 -9.43 7.48 8.43
N ALA A 15 -9.53 6.23 8.87
CA ALA A 15 -8.36 5.41 9.17
C ALA A 15 -7.51 5.24 7.90
N GLU A 16 -6.19 5.34 8.05
CA GLU A 16 -5.26 4.91 7.00
C GLU A 16 -5.53 3.43 6.64
N HIS A 17 -5.28 3.07 5.39
CA HIS A 17 -5.57 1.75 4.84
C HIS A 17 -7.02 1.24 4.96
N SER A 18 -8.00 2.15 5.10
CA SER A 18 -9.43 1.81 5.04
C SER A 18 -9.99 1.96 3.62
N PHE A 19 -11.04 1.22 3.29
CA PHE A 19 -11.76 1.43 2.03
C PHE A 19 -12.37 2.83 1.96
N ALA A 20 -12.83 3.38 3.09
CA ALA A 20 -13.28 4.77 3.15
C ALA A 20 -12.19 5.76 2.69
N ALA A 21 -10.93 5.57 3.11
CA ALA A 21 -9.81 6.41 2.69
C ALA A 21 -9.43 6.15 1.21
N TYR A 22 -9.49 4.90 0.76
CA TYR A 22 -9.13 4.52 -0.62
C TYR A 22 -10.15 4.98 -1.66
N ASP A 23 -11.46 4.79 -1.41
CA ASP A 23 -12.52 5.14 -2.35
C ASP A 23 -12.48 6.62 -2.73
N ARG A 24 -12.13 7.48 -1.76
CA ARG A 24 -12.00 8.93 -1.96
C ARG A 24 -10.89 9.29 -2.94
N VAL A 25 -9.70 8.71 -2.77
CA VAL A 25 -8.56 9.00 -3.65
C VAL A 25 -8.71 8.33 -5.01
N VAL A 26 -9.38 7.17 -5.07
CA VAL A 26 -9.77 6.54 -6.33
C VAL A 26 -10.78 7.40 -7.09
N CYS A 27 -11.79 7.95 -6.41
CA CYS A 27 -12.72 8.93 -7.00
C CYS A 27 -11.98 10.18 -7.49
N ALA A 28 -10.98 10.66 -6.73
CA ALA A 28 -10.15 11.80 -7.12
C ALA A 28 -9.13 11.49 -8.23
N GLN A 29 -9.08 10.24 -8.73
CA GLN A 29 -8.20 9.79 -9.81
C GLN A 29 -6.72 10.09 -9.57
N VAL A 30 -6.22 9.78 -8.37
CA VAL A 30 -4.78 9.84 -8.08
C VAL A 30 -3.98 8.93 -9.01
N ASP A 31 -2.71 9.27 -9.27
CA ASP A 31 -1.86 8.49 -10.16
C ASP A 31 -1.56 7.10 -9.57
N TYR A 32 -1.37 7.03 -8.25
CA TYR A 32 -1.14 5.79 -7.50
C TYR A 32 -1.81 5.85 -6.12
N LEU A 33 -2.41 4.72 -5.71
CA LEU A 33 -2.73 4.42 -4.33
C LEU A 33 -1.55 3.67 -3.70
N GLU A 34 -0.93 4.25 -2.68
CA GLU A 34 0.20 3.64 -1.98
C GLU A 34 -0.28 2.73 -0.84
N LEU A 35 0.37 1.57 -0.71
CA LEU A 35 0.02 0.48 0.19
C LEU A 35 1.28 -0.11 0.87
N ASP A 36 1.42 0.14 2.15
CA ASP A 36 2.28 -0.59 3.08
C ASP A 36 1.83 -2.04 3.29
N LEU A 37 2.74 -3.01 3.15
CA LEU A 37 2.43 -4.44 3.25
C LEU A 37 3.16 -5.12 4.41
N GLN A 38 2.39 -5.71 5.31
CA GLN A 38 2.84 -6.61 6.37
C GLN A 38 2.33 -8.04 6.11
N GLU A 39 2.78 -9.02 6.89
CA GLU A 39 2.35 -10.42 6.78
C GLU A 39 1.85 -10.95 8.13
N SER A 40 0.69 -11.63 8.11
CA SER A 40 0.14 -12.33 9.27
C SER A 40 0.83 -13.67 9.53
N ALA A 41 0.57 -14.27 10.72
CA ALA A 41 1.14 -15.58 11.10
C ALA A 41 0.78 -16.71 10.13
N ASP A 42 -0.35 -16.61 9.43
CA ASP A 42 -0.84 -17.55 8.42
C ASP A 42 -0.52 -17.12 6.97
N HIS A 43 0.50 -16.25 6.80
CA HIS A 43 1.05 -15.80 5.52
C HIS A 43 0.07 -15.04 4.60
N VAL A 44 -0.90 -14.34 5.19
CA VAL A 44 -1.76 -13.41 4.47
C VAL A 44 -1.08 -12.04 4.45
N LEU A 45 -0.94 -11.46 3.25
CA LEU A 45 -0.45 -10.09 3.09
C LEU A 45 -1.56 -9.11 3.46
N VAL A 46 -1.29 -8.25 4.43
CA VAL A 46 -2.24 -7.25 4.94
C VAL A 46 -1.74 -5.84 4.68
N VAL A 47 -2.66 -4.89 4.52
CA VAL A 47 -2.32 -3.47 4.37
C VAL A 47 -2.23 -2.79 5.72
N SER A 48 -1.02 -2.42 6.13
CA SER A 48 -0.73 -1.74 7.39
C SER A 48 0.68 -1.18 7.38
N HIS A 49 0.85 0.08 7.79
CA HIS A 49 2.17 0.67 7.98
C HIS A 49 2.93 0.01 9.14
N ASP A 50 2.27 -0.06 10.30
CA ASP A 50 2.87 -0.59 11.52
C ASP A 50 2.79 -2.13 11.53
N ASN A 51 3.69 -2.77 12.27
CA ASN A 51 3.67 -4.22 12.49
C ASN A 51 2.70 -4.65 13.61
N ASN A 52 1.98 -3.70 14.22
CA ASN A 52 1.07 -3.92 15.35
C ASN A 52 -0.19 -3.05 15.17
N LEU A 53 -1.32 -3.52 15.70
CA LEU A 53 -2.62 -2.88 15.57
C LEU A 53 -2.85 -1.67 16.51
N SER A 54 -1.93 -1.36 17.42
CA SER A 54 -2.11 -0.40 18.52
C SER A 54 -2.57 0.98 18.06
N ARG A 55 -1.92 1.57 17.05
CA ARG A 55 -2.18 2.95 16.64
C ARG A 55 -3.49 3.11 15.86
N VAL A 56 -3.77 2.19 14.93
CA VAL A 56 -4.89 2.31 13.99
C VAL A 56 -6.17 1.66 14.53
N PHE A 57 -6.05 0.60 15.32
CA PHE A 57 -7.18 -0.19 15.83
C PHE A 57 -7.33 -0.11 17.36
N GLY A 58 -6.41 0.53 18.07
CA GLY A 58 -6.50 0.71 19.52
C GLY A 58 -6.28 -0.56 20.34
N VAL A 59 -5.67 -1.60 19.74
CA VAL A 59 -5.42 -2.89 20.40
C VAL A 59 -3.96 -3.30 20.24
N ASP A 60 -3.34 -3.72 21.34
CA ASP A 60 -1.95 -4.20 21.33
C ASP A 60 -1.89 -5.66 20.86
N GLN A 61 -1.83 -5.83 19.55
CA GLN A 61 -1.69 -7.13 18.89
C GLN A 61 -0.71 -7.01 17.73
N SER A 62 0.35 -7.83 17.76
CA SER A 62 1.30 -7.97 16.65
C SER A 62 0.63 -8.62 15.44
N ILE A 63 0.91 -8.13 14.24
CA ILE A 63 0.37 -8.70 12.99
C ILE A 63 1.01 -10.07 12.72
N GLU A 64 2.34 -10.17 12.85
CA GLU A 64 3.09 -11.40 12.52
C GLU A 64 2.83 -12.57 13.48
N GLU A 65 2.32 -12.28 14.69
CA GLU A 65 2.01 -13.28 15.71
C GLU A 65 0.54 -13.77 15.66
N ASN A 66 -0.28 -13.20 14.79
CA ASN A 66 -1.72 -13.47 14.74
C ASN A 66 -2.18 -13.87 13.34
N THR A 67 -3.18 -14.76 13.27
CA THR A 67 -3.80 -15.13 12.00
C THR A 67 -4.64 -13.97 11.46
N PHE A 68 -4.77 -13.88 10.13
CA PHE A 68 -5.59 -12.86 9.50
C PHE A 68 -7.03 -12.88 10.03
N LYS A 69 -7.62 -14.08 10.17
CA LYS A 69 -8.95 -14.25 10.76
C LYS A 69 -9.07 -13.61 12.15
N LYS A 70 -8.05 -13.74 13.02
CA LYS A 70 -8.08 -13.10 14.34
C LYS A 70 -7.97 -11.58 14.23
N LEU A 71 -7.09 -11.08 13.36
CA LEU A 71 -6.91 -9.64 13.14
C LEU A 71 -8.20 -8.97 12.61
N THR A 72 -9.00 -9.67 11.81
CA THR A 72 -10.28 -9.15 11.30
C THR A 72 -11.37 -8.98 12.36
N ASN A 73 -11.14 -9.31 13.63
CA ASN A 73 -12.11 -9.06 14.71
C ASN A 73 -12.06 -7.62 15.24
N TYR A 74 -10.99 -6.89 14.97
CA TYR A 74 -10.83 -5.52 15.45
C TYR A 74 -11.37 -4.52 14.42
N ARG A 75 -11.72 -3.32 14.89
CA ARG A 75 -12.29 -2.25 14.08
C ARG A 75 -11.56 -0.95 14.34
N ASN A 76 -11.19 -0.26 13.28
CA ASN A 76 -10.62 1.09 13.35
C ASN A 76 -11.74 2.15 13.47
N GLN A 77 -11.35 3.42 13.52
CA GLN A 77 -12.30 4.54 13.58
C GLN A 77 -13.24 4.68 12.37
N SER A 78 -12.90 4.10 11.22
CA SER A 78 -13.80 4.01 10.05
C SER A 78 -14.82 2.86 10.19
N GLY A 79 -14.78 2.08 11.27
CA GLY A 79 -15.61 0.88 11.44
C GLY A 79 -15.17 -0.30 10.58
N GLU A 80 -13.93 -0.29 10.09
CA GLU A 80 -13.38 -1.33 9.21
C GLU A 80 -12.35 -2.21 9.93
N SER A 81 -12.28 -3.49 9.54
CA SER A 81 -11.17 -4.36 9.93
C SER A 81 -9.91 -4.04 9.13
N ILE A 82 -8.77 -4.62 9.54
CA ILE A 82 -7.62 -4.71 8.66
C ILE A 82 -8.00 -5.47 7.39
N HIS A 83 -7.48 -5.03 6.25
CA HIS A 83 -7.72 -5.64 4.95
C HIS A 83 -6.49 -6.40 4.47
N SER A 84 -6.72 -7.47 3.72
CA SER A 84 -5.70 -8.14 2.93
C SER A 84 -5.42 -7.38 1.63
N LEU A 85 -4.22 -7.52 1.09
CA LEU A 85 -3.88 -7.02 -0.25
C LEU A 85 -4.81 -7.61 -1.32
N GLU A 86 -5.22 -8.87 -1.13
CA GLU A 86 -6.14 -9.54 -2.04
C GLU A 86 -7.53 -8.88 -2.05
N GLU A 87 -8.09 -8.51 -0.89
CA GLU A 87 -9.37 -7.77 -0.82
C GLU A 87 -9.27 -6.40 -1.50
N VAL A 88 -8.14 -5.70 -1.34
CA VAL A 88 -7.90 -4.41 -2.02
C VAL A 88 -7.86 -4.60 -3.54
N PHE A 89 -7.17 -5.62 -4.04
CA PHE A 89 -7.17 -5.95 -5.47
C PHE A 89 -8.56 -6.33 -5.97
N GLN A 90 -9.29 -7.16 -5.23
CA GLN A 90 -10.65 -7.57 -5.60
C GLN A 90 -11.58 -6.37 -5.76
N ARG A 91 -11.46 -5.38 -4.87
CA ARG A 91 -12.27 -4.16 -4.90
C ARG A 91 -12.01 -3.31 -6.15
N TYR A 92 -10.75 -3.13 -6.53
CA TYR A 92 -10.37 -2.12 -7.53
C TYR A 92 -9.91 -2.68 -8.88
N GLN A 93 -9.72 -4.00 -9.03
CA GLN A 93 -9.23 -4.61 -10.27
C GLN A 93 -10.05 -4.22 -11.50
N ASN A 94 -11.37 -4.04 -11.37
CA ASN A 94 -12.26 -3.72 -12.49
C ASN A 94 -12.22 -2.24 -12.91
N ASN A 95 -11.57 -1.37 -12.12
CA ASN A 95 -11.33 0.02 -12.51
C ASN A 95 -9.92 0.13 -13.11
N PRO A 96 -9.78 0.25 -14.46
CA PRO A 96 -8.47 0.26 -15.11
C PRO A 96 -7.61 1.49 -14.77
N GLN A 97 -8.20 2.54 -14.19
CA GLN A 97 -7.49 3.76 -13.81
C GLN A 97 -6.77 3.63 -12.45
N VAL A 98 -7.16 2.66 -11.61
CA VAL A 98 -6.52 2.47 -10.31
C VAL A 98 -5.18 1.78 -10.50
N LYS A 99 -4.11 2.43 -10.03
CA LYS A 99 -2.76 1.88 -9.96
C LYS A 99 -2.29 1.83 -8.51
N PHE A 100 -1.43 0.88 -8.20
CA PHE A 100 -0.95 0.61 -6.85
C PHE A 100 0.56 0.85 -6.76
N MET A 101 0.97 1.49 -5.68
CA MET A 101 2.37 1.58 -5.28
C MET A 101 2.53 0.73 -4.02
N LEU A 102 3.31 -0.34 -4.11
CA LEU A 102 3.34 -1.38 -3.08
C LEU A 102 4.68 -1.35 -2.34
N GLU A 103 4.62 -1.13 -1.02
CA GLU A 103 5.78 -1.16 -0.13
C GLU A 103 5.78 -2.44 0.73
N PRO A 104 6.52 -3.51 0.37
CA PRO A 104 6.82 -4.58 1.32
C PRO A 104 7.62 -4.04 2.51
N LYS A 105 7.07 -4.17 3.71
CA LYS A 105 7.84 -4.03 4.94
C LYS A 105 8.78 -5.24 5.08
N GLY A 106 10.00 -4.99 5.55
CA GLY A 106 11.05 -6.00 5.71
C GLY A 106 12.08 -6.06 4.57
N ASN A 107 12.74 -7.21 4.44
CA ASN A 107 13.88 -7.43 3.55
C ASN A 107 13.55 -8.35 2.36
N GLY A 108 12.27 -8.37 1.98
CA GLY A 108 11.74 -9.05 0.79
C GLY A 108 11.33 -10.51 1.01
N GLU A 109 11.07 -10.91 2.25
CA GLU A 109 10.44 -12.20 2.62
C GLU A 109 9.13 -12.40 1.85
N ASN A 110 8.36 -11.31 1.71
CA ASN A 110 7.04 -11.30 1.07
C ASN A 110 7.06 -11.17 -0.46
N ALA A 111 8.23 -10.93 -1.07
CA ALA A 111 8.33 -10.58 -2.49
C ALA A 111 7.67 -11.61 -3.44
N LYS A 112 7.83 -12.92 -3.17
CA LYS A 112 7.22 -13.98 -3.98
C LYS A 112 5.70 -13.97 -3.89
N ARG A 113 5.14 -13.75 -2.68
CA ARG A 113 3.69 -13.72 -2.45
C ARG A 113 3.05 -12.48 -3.08
N ILE A 114 3.72 -11.33 -2.99
CA ILE A 114 3.29 -10.10 -3.65
C ILE A 114 3.21 -10.30 -5.16
N VAL A 115 4.30 -10.76 -5.80
CA VAL A 115 4.33 -11.00 -7.25
C VAL A 115 3.27 -12.04 -7.66
N LYS A 116 3.05 -13.09 -6.85
CA LYS A 116 1.98 -14.06 -7.09
C LYS A 116 0.59 -13.41 -7.13
N LEU A 117 0.27 -12.53 -6.18
CA LEU A 117 -1.01 -11.82 -6.18
C LEU A 117 -1.12 -10.84 -7.36
N VAL A 118 -0.07 -10.06 -7.64
CA VAL A 118 -0.05 -9.16 -8.80
C VAL A 118 -0.33 -9.93 -10.11
N ASN A 119 0.28 -11.10 -10.27
CA ASN A 119 0.05 -11.97 -11.43
C ASN A 119 -1.36 -12.57 -11.46
N LYS A 120 -1.87 -13.03 -10.31
CA LYS A 120 -3.24 -13.58 -10.18
C LYS A 120 -4.31 -12.59 -10.64
N TYR A 121 -4.11 -11.30 -10.36
CA TYR A 121 -5.05 -10.23 -10.69
C TYR A 121 -4.69 -9.46 -11.98
N HIS A 122 -3.67 -9.91 -12.73
CA HIS A 122 -3.20 -9.27 -13.97
C HIS A 122 -2.87 -7.77 -13.82
N LEU A 123 -2.22 -7.41 -12.71
CA LEU A 123 -1.94 -6.01 -12.32
C LEU A 123 -0.54 -5.52 -12.70
N GLN A 124 0.26 -6.28 -13.45
CA GLN A 124 1.67 -5.97 -13.73
C GLN A 124 1.88 -4.58 -14.34
N LYS A 125 0.93 -4.10 -15.15
CA LYS A 125 0.95 -2.75 -15.77
C LYS A 125 0.37 -1.63 -14.89
N ARG A 126 -0.16 -1.99 -13.72
CA ARG A 126 -0.83 -1.10 -12.76
C ARG A 126 -0.15 -1.11 -11.39
N VAL A 127 1.05 -1.67 -11.30
CA VAL A 127 1.82 -1.76 -10.06
C VAL A 127 3.18 -1.08 -10.24
N LEU A 128 3.60 -0.36 -9.21
CA LEU A 128 4.96 0.09 -8.99
C LEU A 128 5.39 -0.44 -7.62
N PHE A 129 6.60 -0.99 -7.50
CA PHE A 129 7.12 -1.38 -6.18
C PHE A 129 7.98 -0.28 -5.57
N GLU A 130 7.91 -0.13 -4.26
CA GLU A 130 8.83 0.74 -3.53
C GLU A 130 9.36 0.06 -2.27
N SER A 131 10.52 0.48 -1.78
CA SER A 131 11.02 0.00 -0.49
C SER A 131 12.19 0.85 0.00
N PHE A 132 12.37 0.86 1.32
CA PHE A 132 13.63 1.27 1.96
C PHE A 132 14.70 0.16 1.88
N SER A 133 14.32 -1.10 1.62
CA SER A 133 15.25 -2.23 1.60
C SER A 133 15.74 -2.55 0.19
N ASP A 134 17.03 -2.33 -0.05
CA ASP A 134 17.78 -2.77 -1.25
C ASP A 134 17.61 -4.28 -1.50
N SER A 135 17.57 -5.08 -0.43
CA SER A 135 17.34 -6.53 -0.51
C SER A 135 15.95 -6.86 -1.04
N ALA A 136 14.91 -6.14 -0.57
CA ALA A 136 13.54 -6.32 -1.06
C ALA A 136 13.42 -5.93 -2.53
N LEU A 137 13.95 -4.77 -2.93
CA LEU A 137 13.96 -4.32 -4.32
C LEU A 137 14.71 -5.29 -5.24
N SER A 138 15.87 -5.78 -4.80
CA SER A 138 16.66 -6.77 -5.54
C SER A 138 15.93 -8.10 -5.73
N LYS A 139 15.22 -8.58 -4.70
CA LYS A 139 14.39 -9.79 -4.81
C LYS A 139 13.24 -9.58 -5.78
N LEU A 140 12.52 -8.46 -5.67
CA LEU A 140 11.45 -8.09 -6.59
C LEU A 140 11.98 -7.99 -8.02
N ALA A 141 13.16 -7.39 -8.24
CA ALA A 141 13.80 -7.26 -9.55
C ALA A 141 14.06 -8.58 -10.26
N ARG A 142 14.39 -9.62 -9.50
CA ARG A 142 14.54 -10.97 -10.06
C ARG A 142 13.21 -11.65 -10.36
N LEU A 143 12.18 -11.40 -9.55
CA LEU A 143 10.89 -12.08 -9.64
C LEU A 143 9.95 -11.47 -10.67
N ALA A 144 10.01 -10.16 -10.86
CA ALA A 144 9.17 -9.39 -11.79
C ALA A 144 9.99 -8.24 -12.38
N PRO A 145 10.93 -8.53 -13.31
CA PRO A 145 11.84 -7.54 -13.89
C PRO A 145 11.14 -6.45 -14.70
N GLU A 146 9.94 -6.71 -15.21
CA GLU A 146 9.12 -5.80 -16.00
C GLU A 146 8.37 -4.75 -15.18
N ILE A 147 8.12 -5.02 -13.89
CA ILE A 147 7.38 -4.11 -13.02
C ILE A 147 8.33 -3.00 -12.53
N PRO A 148 7.98 -1.72 -12.73
CA PRO A 148 8.78 -0.59 -12.25
C PRO A 148 8.98 -0.62 -10.74
N ARG A 149 10.09 -0.06 -10.28
CA ARG A 149 10.41 0.00 -8.86
C ARG A 149 11.17 1.26 -8.47
N THR A 150 11.01 1.72 -7.25
CA THR A 150 11.71 2.90 -6.72
C THR A 150 12.30 2.65 -5.34
N GLN A 151 13.44 3.27 -5.04
CA GLN A 151 14.08 3.22 -3.72
C GLN A 151 13.73 4.49 -2.93
N LEU A 152 13.22 4.30 -1.70
CA LEU A 152 12.66 5.38 -0.89
C LEU A 152 13.70 6.27 -0.20
N ALA A 153 14.87 5.72 0.14
CA ALA A 153 16.00 6.46 0.73
C ALA A 153 17.31 5.65 0.67
N GLY A 154 18.42 6.27 1.06
CA GLY A 154 19.76 5.67 1.12
C GLY A 154 20.64 6.03 -0.08
N SER A 155 21.83 5.44 -0.18
CA SER A 155 22.66 5.60 -1.37
C SER A 155 22.00 4.88 -2.55
N TYR A 156 21.79 5.60 -3.65
CA TYR A 156 21.24 5.01 -4.86
C TYR A 156 22.10 3.83 -5.33
N LYS A 157 21.48 2.68 -5.53
CA LYS A 157 22.08 1.51 -6.20
C LYS A 157 21.21 1.14 -7.39
N ALA A 158 21.85 0.91 -8.54
CA ALA A 158 21.17 0.41 -9.71
C ALA A 158 20.81 -1.08 -9.54
N ILE A 159 19.52 -1.38 -9.57
CA ILE A 159 18.87 -2.68 -9.34
C ILE A 159 17.92 -2.93 -10.52
N GLY A 160 18.46 -3.54 -11.58
CA GLY A 160 17.68 -3.88 -12.78
C GLY A 160 17.44 -2.70 -13.73
N ARG A 161 16.61 -2.92 -14.77
CA ARG A 161 16.44 -1.97 -15.89
C ARG A 161 15.32 -0.95 -15.69
N SER A 162 14.46 -1.14 -14.70
CA SER A 162 13.23 -0.36 -14.48
C SER A 162 13.20 0.17 -13.04
N GLN A 163 14.26 0.89 -12.64
CA GLN A 163 14.38 1.46 -11.31
C GLN A 163 14.55 2.97 -11.35
N ASP A 164 13.79 3.65 -10.50
CA ASP A 164 13.93 5.07 -10.18
C ASP A 164 14.43 5.27 -8.73
N PHE A 165 14.92 6.46 -8.42
CA PHE A 165 15.37 6.83 -7.07
C PHE A 165 14.60 8.04 -6.56
N ALA A 166 13.94 7.90 -5.40
CA ALA A 166 13.25 9.01 -4.75
C ALA A 166 14.19 9.67 -3.73
N ALA A 167 15.05 10.59 -4.18
CA ALA A 167 15.72 11.51 -3.28
C ALA A 167 14.69 12.56 -2.79
N SER A 168 14.39 12.59 -1.49
CA SER A 168 13.68 13.70 -0.84
C SER A 168 12.15 13.79 -0.91
N PHE A 169 11.40 12.71 -1.19
CA PHE A 169 9.93 12.74 -1.06
C PHE A 169 9.41 12.57 0.38
N TYR A 170 10.26 12.21 1.34
CA TYR A 170 9.89 11.92 2.74
C TYR A 170 10.49 12.91 3.75
N LEU A 171 10.74 14.15 3.34
CA LEU A 171 11.03 15.26 4.25
C LEU A 171 9.79 16.15 4.37
N VAL A 172 8.67 15.61 4.85
CA VAL A 172 8.00 16.14 6.05
C VAL A 172 6.98 15.11 6.54
N ALA A 173 7.01 14.81 7.83
CA ALA A 173 5.85 14.35 8.60
C ALA A 173 4.81 15.48 8.74
N LEU A 174 4.46 16.13 7.64
CA LEU A 174 3.29 16.98 7.50
C LEU A 174 2.32 16.25 6.60
N PRO A 175 1.01 16.33 6.86
CA PRO A 175 0.03 15.82 5.94
C PRO A 175 0.18 16.68 4.68
N ILE A 176 0.89 16.18 3.67
CA ILE A 176 0.79 16.75 2.32
C ILE A 176 -0.59 16.32 1.84
N ILE A 177 -1.60 17.03 2.35
CA ILE A 177 -2.86 17.25 1.69
C ILE A 177 -2.45 17.93 0.39
N TYR A 178 -2.22 17.15 -0.67
CA TYR A 178 -2.56 17.68 -1.98
C TYR A 178 -4.05 17.95 -1.89
N VAL A 179 -4.37 19.23 -1.76
CA VAL A 179 -5.71 19.78 -1.81
C VAL A 179 -6.47 18.97 -2.84
N ILE A 180 -7.45 18.19 -2.38
CA ILE A 180 -8.50 17.63 -3.23
C ILE A 180 -9.16 18.86 -3.84
N LYS A 181 -8.62 19.32 -4.97
CA LYS A 181 -9.21 20.36 -5.77
C LYS A 181 -10.39 19.67 -6.42
N THR A 182 -11.50 19.67 -5.69
CA THR A 182 -12.85 19.25 -6.03
C THR A 182 -13.06 19.12 -7.53
N ARG A 183 -12.60 18.00 -8.11
CA ARG A 183 -13.03 17.53 -9.41
C ARG A 183 -13.99 16.40 -9.10
N ASN A 184 -15.25 16.80 -9.04
CA ASN A 184 -16.45 15.98 -8.96
C ASN A 184 -16.56 15.15 -7.67
N THR A 185 -17.44 15.60 -6.78
CA THR A 185 -18.00 14.79 -5.69
C THR A 185 -18.62 13.51 -6.28
N CYS A 186 -18.00 12.35 -6.05
CA CYS A 186 -18.61 11.05 -6.37
C CYS A 186 -19.69 10.62 -5.37
N TYR A 187 -20.05 11.45 -4.40
CA TYR A 187 -21.18 11.19 -3.52
C TYR A 187 -22.46 11.69 -4.19
N GLY A 188 -23.15 10.79 -4.90
CA GLY A 188 -24.43 11.07 -5.54
C GLY A 188 -24.98 9.89 -6.33
N ALA A 189 -25.54 8.91 -5.62
CA ALA A 189 -26.78 8.17 -5.94
C ALA A 189 -27.13 7.26 -4.75
#